data_AF-A0ABD3NFE6-F1
#
_entry.id   AF-A0ABD3NFE6-F1
#
_cell.length_a   1.000
_cell.length_b   1.000
_cell.length_c   1.000
_cell.angle_alpha   90.00
_cell.angle_beta   90.00
_cell.angle_gamma   90.00
#
_symmetry.space_group_name_H-M   'P 1'
#
loop_
_entity.id
_entity.type
_entity.pdbx_description
1 polymer ?
#
loop_
_entity_poly.entity_id
_entity_poly.type
_entity_poly.pdbx_seq_one_letter_code
_entity_poly.pdbx_strand_id
1 'polypeptide(L)'
;MSFLIKVDVIIAVHNAESTIEETVRSAMNQVIPDHLLEKRLTYTHANDDVTDFSIVNIHFDVLVCCYNDASTDKSLEILHRLEHDFSKSSSADNERSASAECKIVIPSKLFTGTASQDTPSRGAGYARNQAVKLREKFEQSQKPTRKPMHHFLCILDSDDIMHPTRIAEQTYAMLALGFDNDSQHLCNKTLMGCQFDRIPKDSTWHYQNWANSLSDERVYLEQFRECTLIQPTWFFSKDWFISLGGYLEAPEMLHEKRGMKRKLDNSSDEMKTQHYQLVHSSELMKPPDASSGTETTTLRLAEDLRLFYAHLHSSGYLHLHRTSHPLVSYRHRSGMSQSSSTPRKLLLKLRAKAWEDLVYYGRRKRGRSSYCTIWSKNGFAIWGAGRDGKDFLKALSPDVAASVVCFVDVDKKKIEEIKWYDNPALGKRIPIWHFSVLRSSKSNASVSQAMFGRIDKRKASALSHLQNHFVSDQESYTDQSTKVSEKMERQHATSDLNNSPITQDELTTLPVVVCVAMYRTSGAMESNVASIGRIEGENLWHMS
;
A
#
# COMPACT_ATOMS: atom_id res chain seq x y z
N MET A 1 -0.87 -14.01 -35.60
CA MET A 1 -0.11 -12.76 -35.34
C MET A 1 0.56 -12.90 -33.99
N SER A 2 1.86 -12.59 -33.85
CA SER A 2 2.50 -12.55 -32.52
C SER A 2 2.23 -11.21 -31.85
N PHE A 3 1.86 -11.23 -30.57
CA PHE A 3 1.61 -10.02 -29.78
C PHE A 3 2.90 -9.62 -29.07
N LEU A 4 3.36 -8.38 -29.23
CA LEU A 4 4.55 -7.89 -28.56
C LEU A 4 4.15 -7.34 -27.19
N ILE A 5 4.72 -7.86 -26.12
CA ILE A 5 4.58 -7.31 -24.77
C ILE A 5 5.97 -6.95 -24.26
N LYS A 6 6.12 -5.70 -23.83
CA LYS A 6 7.33 -5.23 -23.16
C LYS A 6 7.16 -5.35 -21.66
N VAL A 7 8.20 -5.83 -20.97
CA VAL A 7 8.26 -5.85 -19.50
C VAL A 7 9.61 -5.29 -19.07
N ASP A 8 9.59 -4.17 -18.36
CA ASP A 8 10.79 -3.61 -17.75
C ASP A 8 10.84 -4.08 -16.28
N VAL A 9 11.82 -4.91 -15.93
CA VAL A 9 12.06 -5.28 -14.53
C VAL A 9 12.88 -4.16 -13.88
N ILE A 10 12.30 -3.46 -12.92
CA ILE A 10 12.87 -2.25 -12.33
C ILE A 10 13.56 -2.58 -11.02
N ILE A 11 14.89 -2.45 -10.98
CA ILE A 11 15.72 -2.73 -9.81
C ILE A 11 16.49 -1.47 -9.39
N ALA A 12 16.11 -0.92 -8.24
CA ALA A 12 16.85 0.14 -7.57
C ALA A 12 17.97 -0.45 -6.72
N VAL A 13 19.22 -0.05 -6.98
CA VAL A 13 20.41 -0.62 -6.35
C VAL A 13 21.12 0.43 -5.51
N HIS A 14 21.27 0.16 -4.22
CA HIS A 14 22.13 0.92 -3.31
C HIS A 14 22.70 -0.03 -2.26
N ASN A 15 24.02 -0.25 -2.28
CA ASN A 15 24.73 -1.09 -1.32
C ASN A 15 24.13 -2.51 -1.16
N ALA A 16 24.08 -3.25 -2.26
CA ALA A 16 23.50 -4.58 -2.37
C ALA A 16 24.54 -5.66 -2.79
N GLU A 17 25.83 -5.47 -2.49
CA GLU A 17 26.92 -6.38 -2.92
C GLU A 17 26.63 -7.86 -2.64
N SER A 18 26.06 -8.16 -1.47
CA SER A 18 25.80 -9.54 -1.04
C SER A 18 24.56 -10.20 -1.68
N THR A 19 23.71 -9.44 -2.37
CA THR A 19 22.41 -9.94 -2.84
C THR A 19 22.16 -9.69 -4.32
N ILE A 20 22.75 -8.64 -4.90
CA ILE A 20 22.41 -8.17 -6.25
C ILE A 20 22.66 -9.21 -7.35
N GLU A 21 23.66 -10.07 -7.21
CA GLU A 21 23.90 -11.14 -8.19
C GLU A 21 22.76 -12.14 -8.26
N GLU A 22 22.27 -12.62 -7.12
CA GLU A 22 21.16 -13.56 -7.06
C GLU A 22 19.86 -12.90 -7.56
N THR A 23 19.61 -11.66 -7.14
CA THR A 23 18.48 -10.83 -7.59
C THR A 23 18.43 -10.75 -9.12
N VAL A 24 19.53 -10.30 -9.75
CA VAL A 24 19.61 -10.13 -11.21
C VAL A 24 19.49 -11.47 -11.93
N ARG A 25 20.18 -12.52 -11.46
CA ARG A 25 20.07 -13.85 -12.07
C ARG A 25 18.63 -14.39 -12.01
N SER A 26 17.92 -14.16 -10.92
CA SER A 26 16.52 -14.57 -10.78
C SER A 26 15.58 -13.84 -11.76
N ALA A 27 15.83 -12.54 -11.99
CA ALA A 27 15.08 -11.73 -12.95
C ALA A 27 15.38 -12.11 -14.42
N MET A 28 16.60 -12.57 -14.72
CA MET A 28 17.00 -13.03 -16.05
C MET A 28 16.47 -14.44 -16.37
N ASN A 29 16.21 -15.27 -15.34
CA ASN A 29 15.79 -16.67 -15.48
C ASN A 29 14.26 -16.82 -15.39
N GLN A 30 13.54 -16.27 -16.38
CA GLN A 30 12.08 -16.34 -16.45
C GLN A 30 11.59 -17.35 -17.49
N VAL A 31 10.48 -18.03 -17.21
CA VAL A 31 9.89 -19.08 -18.03
C VAL A 31 8.36 -18.97 -18.08
N ILE A 32 7.75 -19.53 -19.12
CA ILE A 32 6.30 -19.76 -19.18
C ILE A 32 5.99 -21.09 -18.48
N PRO A 33 5.15 -21.13 -17.43
CA PRO A 33 4.78 -22.38 -16.78
C PRO A 33 3.76 -23.20 -17.60
N ASP A 34 3.82 -24.52 -17.44
CA ASP A 34 3.04 -25.48 -18.21
C ASP A 34 1.52 -25.23 -18.15
N HIS A 35 1.00 -24.86 -16.97
CA HIS A 35 -0.44 -24.61 -16.79
C HIS A 35 -0.96 -23.37 -17.53
N LEU A 36 -0.10 -22.52 -18.08
CA LEU A 36 -0.50 -21.40 -18.93
C LEU A 36 -0.44 -21.74 -20.43
N LEU A 37 0.23 -22.83 -20.83
CA LEU A 37 0.40 -23.19 -22.25
C LEU A 37 -0.93 -23.54 -22.94
N GLU A 38 -1.83 -24.19 -22.20
CA GLU A 38 -3.14 -24.59 -22.71
C GLU A 38 -4.21 -23.51 -22.54
N LYS A 39 -3.94 -22.46 -21.76
CA LYS A 39 -4.91 -21.41 -21.50
C LYS A 39 -5.11 -20.53 -22.73
N ARG A 40 -6.38 -20.21 -22.97
CA ARG A 40 -6.82 -19.23 -23.97
C ARG A 40 -7.53 -18.09 -23.24
N LEU A 41 -7.32 -16.87 -23.72
CA LEU A 41 -8.02 -15.67 -23.30
C LEU A 41 -8.69 -15.07 -24.52
N THR A 42 -9.92 -14.62 -24.37
CA THR A 42 -10.59 -13.82 -25.40
C THR A 42 -10.26 -12.35 -25.11
N TYR A 43 -9.48 -11.73 -25.98
CA TYR A 43 -9.10 -10.32 -25.85
C TYR A 43 -9.89 -9.48 -26.85
N THR A 44 -10.76 -8.61 -26.33
CA THR A 44 -11.54 -7.68 -27.16
C THR A 44 -10.77 -6.38 -27.32
N HIS A 45 -10.49 -5.98 -28.56
CA HIS A 45 -9.85 -4.70 -28.83
C HIS A 45 -10.85 -3.55 -28.61
N ALA A 46 -10.34 -2.33 -28.49
CA ALA A 46 -11.18 -1.13 -28.36
C ALA A 46 -12.12 -0.89 -29.58
N ASN A 47 -11.89 -1.59 -30.70
CA ASN A 47 -12.72 -1.55 -31.90
C ASN A 47 -13.71 -2.74 -31.98
N ASP A 48 -13.94 -3.44 -30.87
CA ASP A 48 -14.75 -4.67 -30.76
C ASP A 48 -14.24 -5.89 -31.54
N ASP A 49 -13.05 -5.80 -32.15
CA ASP A 49 -12.37 -6.96 -32.72
C ASP A 49 -12.00 -7.95 -31.60
N VAL A 50 -12.41 -9.21 -31.75
CA VAL A 50 -12.11 -10.26 -30.78
C VAL A 50 -10.93 -11.08 -31.29
N THR A 51 -9.91 -11.23 -30.44
CA THR A 51 -8.77 -12.12 -30.71
C THR A 51 -8.61 -13.18 -29.64
N ASP A 52 -8.47 -14.43 -30.08
CA ASP A 52 -8.08 -15.52 -29.19
C ASP A 52 -6.59 -15.45 -28.92
N PHE A 53 -6.29 -15.22 -27.65
CA PHE A 53 -4.97 -15.00 -27.13
C PHE A 53 -4.48 -16.25 -26.38
N SER A 54 -3.22 -16.61 -26.60
CA SER A 54 -2.53 -17.59 -25.78
C SER A 54 -1.17 -17.04 -25.45
N ILE A 55 -0.68 -17.35 -24.25
CA ILE A 55 0.60 -16.85 -23.78
C ILE A 55 1.76 -17.25 -24.70
N VAL A 56 1.66 -18.40 -25.38
CA VAL A 56 2.68 -18.88 -26.33
C VAL A 56 2.74 -18.04 -27.61
N ASN A 57 1.70 -17.26 -27.91
CA ASN A 57 1.68 -16.33 -29.04
C ASN A 57 2.24 -14.94 -28.67
N ILE A 58 2.65 -14.74 -27.41
CA ILE A 58 3.30 -13.52 -26.95
C ILE A 58 4.78 -13.59 -27.30
N HIS A 59 5.23 -12.55 -28.00
CA HIS A 59 6.63 -12.21 -28.04
C HIS A 59 6.94 -11.28 -26.86
N PHE A 60 7.61 -11.83 -25.85
CA PHE A 60 8.10 -11.07 -24.72
C PHE A 60 9.40 -10.34 -25.08
N ASP A 61 9.44 -9.03 -24.81
CA ASP A 61 10.63 -8.20 -24.86
C ASP A 61 10.91 -7.71 -23.44
N VAL A 62 11.69 -8.50 -22.69
CA VAL A 62 12.01 -8.23 -21.29
C VAL A 62 13.35 -7.51 -21.18
N LEU A 63 13.37 -6.39 -20.48
CA LEU A 63 14.59 -5.69 -20.08
C LEU A 63 14.67 -5.60 -18.56
N VAL A 64 15.72 -6.16 -17.98
CA VAL A 64 16.10 -5.97 -16.58
C VAL A 64 16.89 -4.68 -16.48
N CYS A 65 16.28 -3.66 -15.86
CA CYS A 65 16.77 -2.31 -15.72
C CYS A 65 17.31 -2.09 -14.31
N CYS A 66 18.63 -2.15 -14.15
CA CYS A 66 19.30 -1.89 -12.87
C CYS A 66 19.80 -0.45 -12.83
N TYR A 67 19.41 0.32 -11.81
CA TYR A 67 19.99 1.65 -11.57
C TYR A 67 20.75 1.71 -10.25
N ASN A 68 22.06 1.91 -10.32
CA ASN A 68 22.94 2.11 -9.18
C ASN A 68 22.87 3.56 -8.67
N ASP A 69 22.26 3.77 -7.51
CA ASP A 69 22.12 5.06 -6.85
C ASP A 69 23.27 5.31 -5.87
N ALA A 70 24.47 5.48 -6.44
CA ALA A 70 25.70 5.81 -5.71
C ALA A 70 26.06 4.79 -4.60
N SER A 71 26.05 3.49 -4.93
CA SER A 71 26.60 2.47 -4.02
C SER A 71 28.09 2.73 -3.75
N THR A 72 28.50 2.47 -2.51
CA THR A 72 29.87 2.57 -2.02
C THR A 72 30.54 1.21 -1.87
N ASP A 73 29.79 0.13 -2.04
CA ASP A 73 30.27 -1.27 -2.05
C ASP A 73 30.51 -1.78 -3.49
N LYS A 74 30.72 -3.09 -3.68
CA LYS A 74 30.98 -3.65 -5.01
C LYS A 74 29.74 -3.88 -5.89
N SER A 75 28.58 -3.34 -5.53
CA SER A 75 27.34 -3.54 -6.30
C SER A 75 27.50 -3.18 -7.78
N LEU A 76 28.13 -2.05 -8.09
CA LEU A 76 28.31 -1.59 -9.47
C LEU A 76 29.26 -2.49 -10.28
N GLU A 77 30.34 -2.97 -9.65
CA GLU A 77 31.27 -3.92 -10.26
C GLU A 77 30.55 -5.23 -10.63
N ILE A 78 29.73 -5.75 -9.71
CA ILE A 78 28.94 -6.96 -9.93
C ILE A 78 27.95 -6.75 -11.08
N LEU A 79 27.24 -5.62 -11.13
CA LEU A 79 26.30 -5.32 -12.22
C LEU A 79 26.98 -5.30 -13.59
N HIS A 80 28.13 -4.62 -13.72
CA HIS A 80 28.88 -4.57 -14.97
C HIS A 80 29.39 -5.94 -15.41
N ARG A 81 29.87 -6.76 -14.46
CA ARG A 81 30.25 -8.15 -14.75
C ARG A 81 29.07 -8.95 -15.29
N LEU A 82 27.90 -8.89 -14.63
CA LEU A 82 26.71 -9.61 -15.05
C LEU A 82 26.21 -9.16 -16.41
N GLU A 83 26.17 -7.85 -16.67
CA GLU A 83 25.76 -7.30 -17.97
C GLU A 83 26.67 -7.78 -19.10
N HIS A 84 27.98 -7.79 -18.87
CA HIS A 84 28.93 -8.37 -19.79
C HIS A 84 28.70 -9.88 -20.00
N ASP A 85 28.50 -10.65 -18.93
CA ASP A 85 28.29 -12.11 -19.01
C ASP A 85 27.02 -12.47 -19.81
N PHE A 86 25.90 -11.78 -19.55
CA PHE A 86 24.64 -11.98 -20.27
C PHE A 86 24.67 -11.47 -21.72
N SER A 87 25.47 -10.43 -22.01
CA SER A 87 25.67 -9.97 -23.39
C SER A 87 26.40 -11.03 -24.24
N LYS A 88 27.31 -11.80 -23.62
CA LYS A 88 28.06 -12.88 -24.30
C LYS A 88 27.24 -14.16 -24.46
N SER A 89 26.49 -14.59 -23.44
CA SER A 89 25.67 -15.79 -23.53
C SER A 89 24.60 -15.70 -24.63
N SER A 90 24.09 -14.49 -24.87
CA SER A 90 23.15 -14.17 -25.96
C SER A 90 23.72 -14.40 -27.37
N SER A 91 25.05 -14.57 -27.51
CA SER A 91 25.72 -14.83 -28.80
C SER A 91 26.33 -16.23 -28.94
N ALA A 92 26.28 -17.07 -27.89
CA ALA A 92 26.97 -18.37 -27.87
C ALA A 92 26.07 -19.60 -27.64
N ASP A 93 24.87 -19.48 -27.07
CA ASP A 93 24.05 -20.64 -26.71
C ASP A 93 22.74 -20.69 -27.51
N ASN A 94 22.81 -21.25 -28.71
CA ASN A 94 21.65 -21.76 -29.44
C ASN A 94 21.62 -23.29 -29.52
N GLU A 95 22.55 -23.99 -28.86
CA GLU A 95 22.55 -25.44 -28.83
C GLU A 95 23.01 -25.99 -27.48
N ARG A 96 22.19 -26.91 -26.94
CA ARG A 96 22.44 -27.84 -25.83
C ARG A 96 22.06 -27.37 -24.42
N SER A 97 20.87 -27.78 -24.01
CA SER A 97 20.72 -28.85 -23.00
C SER A 97 19.27 -29.31 -22.96
N ALA A 98 18.99 -30.46 -23.58
CA ALA A 98 17.74 -31.18 -23.41
C ALA A 98 17.77 -31.87 -22.03
N SER A 99 17.23 -31.20 -21.02
CA SER A 99 16.74 -31.85 -19.81
C SER A 99 15.23 -32.10 -19.95
N ALA A 100 14.71 -33.09 -19.23
CA ALA A 100 13.42 -33.73 -19.47
C ALA A 100 12.14 -32.88 -19.18
N GLU A 101 12.29 -31.57 -18.95
CA GLU A 101 11.18 -30.61 -18.92
C GLU A 101 11.55 -29.43 -19.82
N CYS A 102 11.01 -29.39 -21.04
CA CYS A 102 11.27 -28.31 -21.99
C CYS A 102 10.49 -27.05 -21.57
N LYS A 103 11.00 -26.30 -20.58
CA LYS A 103 10.41 -25.03 -20.15
C LYS A 103 10.66 -23.97 -21.21
N ILE A 104 9.60 -23.26 -21.62
CA ILE A 104 9.73 -22.16 -22.58
C ILE A 104 10.35 -20.96 -21.86
N VAL A 105 11.63 -20.71 -22.12
CA VAL A 105 12.37 -19.57 -21.55
C VAL A 105 11.89 -18.26 -22.16
N ILE A 106 11.73 -17.24 -21.32
CA ILE A 106 11.42 -15.86 -21.74
C ILE A 106 12.75 -15.12 -21.96
N PRO A 107 13.09 -14.76 -23.22
CA PRO A 107 14.32 -14.04 -23.49
C PRO A 107 14.34 -12.69 -22.77
N SER A 108 15.42 -12.46 -22.03
CA SER A 108 15.60 -11.26 -21.20
C SER A 108 16.97 -10.65 -21.47
N LYS A 109 17.06 -9.32 -21.38
CA LYS A 109 18.32 -8.57 -21.49
C LYS A 109 18.56 -7.80 -20.21
N LEU A 110 19.81 -7.53 -19.88
CA LEU A 110 20.21 -6.70 -18.75
C LEU A 110 20.76 -5.37 -19.26
N PHE A 111 20.40 -4.26 -18.61
CA PHE A 111 21.00 -2.96 -18.86
C PHE A 111 21.18 -2.17 -17.57
N THR A 112 22.39 -1.66 -17.35
CA THR A 112 22.77 -0.96 -16.11
C THR A 112 22.92 0.54 -16.33
N GLY A 113 22.25 1.33 -15.51
CA GLY A 113 22.53 2.75 -15.30
C GLY A 113 23.21 3.00 -13.96
N THR A 114 23.93 4.11 -13.85
CA THR A 114 24.51 4.56 -12.57
C THR A 114 24.36 6.06 -12.40
N ALA A 115 24.26 6.49 -11.15
CA ALA A 115 24.42 7.88 -10.77
C ALA A 115 25.81 8.40 -11.16
N SER A 116 25.92 9.70 -11.41
CA SER A 116 27.19 10.36 -11.70
C SER A 116 28.16 10.20 -10.53
N GLN A 117 29.45 10.17 -10.85
CA GLN A 117 30.51 10.14 -9.85
C GLN A 117 30.36 11.30 -8.84
N ASP A 118 30.69 11.03 -7.59
CA ASP A 118 30.64 11.99 -6.47
C ASP A 118 29.25 12.57 -6.14
N THR A 119 28.17 12.00 -6.68
CA THR A 119 26.81 12.34 -6.26
C THR A 119 26.35 11.45 -5.10
N PRO A 120 25.73 12.00 -4.04
CA PRO A 120 25.19 11.19 -2.97
C PRO A 120 23.92 10.46 -3.41
N SER A 121 23.62 9.33 -2.77
CA SER A 121 22.35 8.62 -2.98
C SER A 121 21.14 9.56 -2.79
N ARG A 122 20.17 9.42 -3.70
CA ARG A 122 18.92 10.20 -3.72
C ARG A 122 17.72 9.40 -3.25
N GLY A 123 17.88 8.10 -3.03
CA GLY A 123 16.88 7.21 -2.44
C GLY A 123 16.19 6.32 -3.48
N ALA A 124 15.49 5.30 -2.99
CA ALA A 124 14.93 4.23 -3.82
C ALA A 124 13.91 4.75 -4.84
N GLY A 125 13.06 5.72 -4.47
CA GLY A 125 12.12 6.35 -5.39
C GLY A 125 12.81 7.02 -6.60
N TYR A 126 13.88 7.77 -6.35
CA TYR A 126 14.70 8.35 -7.42
C TYR A 126 15.33 7.25 -8.29
N ALA A 127 15.96 6.26 -7.67
CA ALA A 127 16.60 5.16 -8.39
C ALA A 127 15.62 4.40 -9.30
N ARG A 128 14.39 4.12 -8.83
CA ARG A 128 13.33 3.49 -9.64
C ARG A 128 12.89 4.39 -10.80
N ASN A 129 12.72 5.71 -10.58
CA ASN A 129 12.43 6.65 -11.65
C ASN A 129 13.54 6.67 -12.73
N GLN A 130 14.80 6.53 -12.34
CA GLN A 130 15.91 6.47 -13.29
C GLN A 130 15.97 5.11 -14.02
N ALA A 131 15.72 4.01 -13.32
CA ALA A 131 15.66 2.67 -13.89
C ALA A 131 14.55 2.56 -14.96
N VAL A 132 13.38 3.16 -14.75
CA VAL A 132 12.29 3.19 -15.76
C VAL A 132 12.72 3.87 -17.07
N LYS A 133 13.63 4.85 -17.01
CA LYS A 133 14.16 5.59 -18.17
C LYS A 133 15.24 4.83 -18.94
N LEU A 134 15.69 3.67 -18.43
CA LEU A 134 16.80 2.92 -19.02
C LEU A 134 16.40 2.23 -20.32
N ARG A 135 15.13 1.83 -20.48
CA ARG A 135 14.62 1.26 -21.73
C ARG A 135 14.79 2.23 -22.90
N GLU A 136 14.43 3.50 -22.71
CA GLU A 136 14.56 4.52 -23.74
C GLU A 136 16.03 4.71 -24.14
N LYS A 137 16.95 4.71 -23.17
CA LYS A 137 18.39 4.80 -23.45
C LYS A 137 18.92 3.56 -24.19
N PHE A 138 18.48 2.37 -23.80
CA PHE A 138 18.81 1.13 -24.47
C PHE A 138 18.33 1.12 -25.93
N GLU A 139 17.11 1.60 -26.18
CA GLU A 139 16.52 1.62 -27.52
C GLU A 139 17.04 2.73 -28.43
N GLN A 140 17.53 3.86 -27.90
CA GLN A 140 18.19 4.91 -28.71
C GLN A 140 19.37 4.35 -29.53
N SER A 141 19.97 3.25 -29.08
CA SER A 141 21.05 2.55 -29.79
C SER A 141 20.57 1.51 -30.81
N GLN A 142 19.26 1.31 -30.97
CA GLN A 142 18.67 0.22 -31.77
C GLN A 142 17.67 0.72 -32.82
N LYS A 143 17.39 -0.15 -33.80
CA LYS A 143 16.36 0.10 -34.81
C LYS A 143 14.98 0.19 -34.14
N PRO A 144 14.04 0.99 -34.70
CA PRO A 144 12.68 1.11 -34.18
C PRO A 144 12.04 -0.27 -33.99
N THR A 145 11.57 -0.54 -32.78
CA THR A 145 10.80 -1.76 -32.49
C THR A 145 9.33 -1.54 -32.88
N ARG A 146 8.62 -2.63 -33.18
CA ARG A 146 7.17 -2.59 -33.38
C ARG A 146 6.52 -2.00 -32.13
N LYS A 147 5.42 -1.25 -32.28
CA LYS A 147 4.63 -0.78 -31.12
C LYS A 147 4.17 -2.00 -30.28
N PRO A 148 4.45 -2.04 -28.97
CA PRO A 148 3.96 -3.12 -28.13
C PRO A 148 2.44 -3.01 -27.95
N MET A 149 1.79 -4.14 -27.71
CA MET A 149 0.38 -4.17 -27.31
C MET A 149 0.22 -3.60 -25.91
N HIS A 150 1.10 -4.01 -24.99
CA HIS A 150 1.20 -3.50 -23.63
C HIS A 150 2.66 -3.37 -23.20
N HIS A 151 2.94 -2.41 -22.32
CA HIS A 151 4.25 -2.19 -21.71
C HIS A 151 4.08 -2.13 -20.19
N PHE A 152 4.59 -3.14 -19.50
CA PHE A 152 4.48 -3.27 -18.05
C PHE A 152 5.81 -2.98 -17.35
N LEU A 153 5.71 -2.47 -16.14
CA LEU A 153 6.79 -2.39 -15.16
C LEU A 153 6.60 -3.55 -14.17
N CYS A 154 7.68 -4.26 -13.88
CA CYS A 154 7.75 -5.32 -12.87
C CYS A 154 8.77 -4.90 -11.81
N ILE A 155 8.33 -4.58 -10.59
CA ILE A 155 9.26 -4.09 -9.56
C ILE A 155 9.99 -5.27 -8.90
N LEU A 156 11.28 -5.09 -8.58
CA LEU A 156 12.03 -6.03 -7.76
C LEU A 156 13.07 -5.24 -6.94
N ASP A 157 13.14 -5.49 -5.63
CA ASP A 157 14.15 -4.85 -4.80
C ASP A 157 15.51 -5.56 -4.95
N SER A 158 16.60 -4.82 -4.76
CA SER A 158 17.96 -5.32 -5.03
C SER A 158 18.43 -6.45 -4.10
N ASP A 159 17.64 -6.77 -3.07
CA ASP A 159 17.87 -7.86 -2.13
C ASP A 159 16.83 -8.98 -2.17
N ASP A 160 15.90 -8.98 -3.14
CA ASP A 160 14.84 -9.99 -3.28
C ASP A 160 15.06 -10.97 -4.44
N ILE A 161 14.32 -12.08 -4.46
CA ILE A 161 14.42 -13.11 -5.51
C ILE A 161 13.10 -13.18 -6.30
N MET A 162 13.18 -13.06 -7.62
CA MET A 162 12.05 -13.29 -8.51
C MET A 162 11.89 -14.78 -8.79
N HIS A 163 10.71 -15.36 -8.53
CA HIS A 163 10.48 -16.75 -8.93
C HIS A 163 10.32 -16.88 -10.45
N PRO A 164 10.63 -18.05 -11.05
CA PRO A 164 10.82 -18.18 -12.49
C PRO A 164 9.60 -17.87 -13.37
N THR A 165 8.39 -17.93 -12.82
CA THR A 165 7.14 -17.81 -13.59
C THR A 165 6.49 -16.43 -13.48
N ARG A 166 7.08 -15.51 -12.70
CA ARG A 166 6.43 -14.24 -12.31
C ARG A 166 6.00 -13.41 -13.52
N ILE A 167 6.90 -13.20 -14.49
CA ILE A 167 6.58 -12.39 -15.67
C ILE A 167 5.40 -12.99 -16.43
N ALA A 168 5.40 -14.31 -16.66
CA ALA A 168 4.34 -14.99 -17.39
C ALA A 168 2.99 -14.89 -16.65
N GLU A 169 2.99 -15.19 -15.35
CA GLU A 169 1.78 -15.24 -14.51
C GLU A 169 1.13 -13.86 -14.36
N GLN A 170 1.92 -12.83 -13.99
CA GLN A 170 1.38 -11.47 -13.84
C GLN A 170 0.99 -10.84 -15.18
N THR A 171 1.72 -11.13 -16.28
CA THR A 171 1.29 -10.70 -17.63
C THR A 171 -0.03 -11.34 -18.01
N TYR A 172 -0.15 -12.67 -17.86
CA TYR A 172 -1.38 -13.37 -18.17
C TYR A 172 -2.55 -12.84 -17.34
N ALA A 173 -2.35 -12.64 -16.04
CA ALA A 173 -3.36 -12.10 -15.13
C ALA A 173 -3.78 -10.68 -15.53
N MET A 174 -2.85 -9.81 -15.92
CA MET A 174 -3.17 -8.46 -16.43
C MET A 174 -4.05 -8.51 -17.67
N LEU A 175 -3.74 -9.39 -18.62
CA LEU A 175 -4.50 -9.51 -19.87
C LEU A 175 -5.83 -10.23 -19.69
N ALA A 176 -5.97 -11.03 -18.64
CA ALA A 176 -7.22 -11.66 -18.25
C ALA A 176 -8.16 -10.70 -17.52
N LEU A 177 -7.71 -9.49 -17.17
CA LEU A 177 -8.59 -8.47 -16.63
C LEU A 177 -9.61 -8.04 -17.70
N GLY A 178 -10.82 -7.69 -17.26
CA GLY A 178 -11.87 -7.18 -18.15
C GLY A 178 -11.65 -5.72 -18.56
N PHE A 179 -12.76 -5.09 -18.95
CA PHE A 179 -12.82 -3.69 -19.35
C PHE A 179 -13.59 -2.86 -18.31
N ASP A 180 -13.25 -1.59 -18.17
CA ASP A 180 -14.06 -0.64 -17.42
C ASP A 180 -15.28 -0.19 -18.24
N ASN A 181 -16.14 0.64 -17.62
CA ASN A 181 -17.36 1.15 -18.23
C ASN A 181 -17.10 2.03 -19.48
N ASP A 182 -15.87 2.52 -19.65
CA ASP A 182 -15.45 3.33 -20.80
C ASP A 182 -14.80 2.45 -21.89
N SER A 183 -14.98 1.12 -21.82
CA SER A 183 -14.39 0.12 -22.72
C SER A 183 -12.86 0.16 -22.76
N GLN A 184 -12.22 0.68 -21.70
CA GLN A 184 -10.78 0.63 -21.56
C GLN A 184 -10.38 -0.61 -20.79
N HIS A 185 -9.35 -1.31 -21.29
CA HIS A 185 -8.85 -2.51 -20.62
C HIS A 185 -8.33 -2.16 -19.22
N LEU A 186 -8.76 -2.91 -18.21
CA LEU A 186 -8.46 -2.61 -16.80
C LEU A 186 -6.96 -2.64 -16.48
N CYS A 187 -6.17 -3.44 -17.21
CA CYS A 187 -4.70 -3.48 -17.08
C CYS A 187 -4.03 -2.11 -17.25
N ASN A 188 -4.68 -1.17 -17.95
CA ASN A 188 -4.15 0.18 -18.17
C ASN A 188 -4.11 1.02 -16.90
N LYS A 189 -4.85 0.65 -15.86
CA LYS A 189 -4.93 1.39 -14.58
C LYS A 189 -4.82 0.49 -13.36
N THR A 190 -4.49 -0.79 -13.53
CA THR A 190 -4.39 -1.76 -12.44
C THR A 190 -2.98 -1.79 -11.87
N LEU A 191 -2.87 -1.71 -10.54
CA LEU A 191 -1.69 -2.08 -9.78
C LEU A 191 -1.89 -3.51 -9.26
N MET A 192 -1.11 -4.44 -9.78
CA MET A 192 -1.16 -5.84 -9.39
C MET A 192 -0.03 -6.17 -8.43
N GLY A 193 -0.36 -6.77 -7.29
CA GLY A 193 0.62 -7.49 -6.45
C GLY A 193 0.53 -8.98 -6.68
N CYS A 194 1.37 -9.76 -6.00
CA CYS A 194 1.30 -11.21 -5.99
C CYS A 194 1.62 -11.78 -4.61
N GLN A 195 1.35 -13.07 -4.42
CA GLN A 195 1.76 -13.77 -3.21
C GLN A 195 3.29 -13.88 -3.16
N PHE A 196 3.86 -13.69 -1.97
CA PHE A 196 5.31 -13.77 -1.72
C PHE A 196 5.63 -14.72 -0.56
N ASP A 197 6.84 -15.24 -0.52
CA ASP A 197 7.42 -15.89 0.66
C ASP A 197 8.58 -15.07 1.25
N ARG A 198 9.11 -15.53 2.39
CA ARG A 198 10.12 -14.81 3.17
C ARG A 198 11.45 -15.54 3.20
N ILE A 199 12.53 -14.76 3.19
CA ILE A 199 13.88 -15.25 3.49
C ILE A 199 14.41 -14.49 4.71
N PRO A 200 14.66 -15.17 5.85
CA PRO A 200 14.31 -16.57 6.15
C PRO A 200 12.79 -16.76 6.31
N LYS A 201 12.31 -18.01 6.17
CA LYS A 201 10.87 -18.36 6.09
C LYS A 201 10.05 -17.96 7.31
N ASP A 202 10.68 -17.90 8.48
CA ASP A 202 10.08 -17.53 9.76
C ASP A 202 10.01 -16.01 9.98
N SER A 203 10.72 -15.22 9.18
CA SER A 203 10.75 -13.76 9.35
C SER A 203 9.38 -13.14 9.08
N THR A 204 8.79 -12.52 10.11
CA THR A 204 7.48 -11.84 10.00
C THR A 204 6.37 -12.71 9.39
N TRP A 205 6.38 -14.04 9.63
CA TRP A 205 5.49 -14.98 8.95
C TRP A 205 4.00 -14.63 9.06
N HIS A 206 3.57 -14.06 10.19
CA HIS A 206 2.18 -13.57 10.38
C HIS A 206 1.80 -12.49 9.37
N TYR A 207 2.75 -11.60 9.05
CA TYR A 207 2.55 -10.53 8.06
C TYR A 207 2.45 -11.09 6.65
N GLN A 208 3.33 -12.03 6.30
CA GLN A 208 3.25 -12.75 5.02
C GLN A 208 1.88 -13.46 4.88
N ASN A 209 1.45 -14.20 5.91
CA ASN A 209 0.18 -14.90 5.89
C ASN A 209 -1.01 -13.95 5.72
N TRP A 210 -1.04 -12.85 6.49
CA TRP A 210 -2.06 -11.82 6.35
C TRP A 210 -2.09 -11.25 4.93
N ALA A 211 -0.96 -10.73 4.42
CA ALA A 211 -0.88 -10.10 3.10
C ALA A 211 -1.29 -11.05 1.96
N ASN A 212 -0.84 -12.31 2.01
CA ASN A 212 -1.19 -13.32 1.00
C ASN A 212 -2.64 -13.80 1.08
N SER A 213 -3.33 -13.57 2.21
CA SER A 213 -4.71 -14.02 2.45
C SER A 213 -5.78 -12.97 2.16
N LEU A 214 -5.40 -11.71 1.97
CA LEU A 214 -6.35 -10.64 1.67
C LEU A 214 -7.15 -10.97 0.41
N SER A 215 -8.48 -10.79 0.43
CA SER A 215 -9.29 -10.76 -0.80
C SER A 215 -9.08 -9.44 -1.54
N ASP A 216 -9.48 -9.35 -2.81
CA ASP A 216 -9.37 -8.11 -3.59
C ASP A 216 -10.18 -6.97 -2.93
N GLU A 217 -11.32 -7.29 -2.33
CA GLU A 217 -12.09 -6.36 -1.50
C GLU A 217 -11.30 -5.88 -0.27
N ARG A 218 -10.67 -6.80 0.48
CA ARG A 218 -9.87 -6.42 1.67
C ARG A 218 -8.61 -5.64 1.30
N VAL A 219 -8.00 -5.91 0.15
CA VAL A 219 -6.89 -5.11 -0.39
C VAL A 219 -7.31 -3.64 -0.52
N TYR A 220 -8.55 -3.36 -0.92
CA TYR A 220 -9.09 -2.01 -0.96
C TYR A 220 -9.52 -1.47 0.42
N LEU A 221 -10.29 -2.25 1.20
CA LEU A 221 -10.85 -1.78 2.47
C LEU A 221 -9.78 -1.54 3.54
N GLU A 222 -8.65 -2.26 3.49
CA GLU A 222 -7.54 -2.11 4.44
C GLU A 222 -6.50 -1.06 4.00
N GLN A 223 -6.76 -0.28 2.95
CA GLN A 223 -5.81 0.68 2.36
C GLN A 223 -5.27 1.73 3.34
N PHE A 224 -5.99 2.05 4.43
CA PHE A 224 -5.53 3.00 5.47
C PHE A 224 -4.96 2.32 6.71
N ARG A 225 -4.93 0.99 6.73
CA ARG A 225 -4.27 0.21 7.78
C ARG A 225 -2.82 -0.05 7.40
N GLU A 226 -2.59 -0.41 6.14
CA GLU A 226 -1.27 -0.79 5.63
C GLU A 226 -1.20 -0.58 4.10
N CYS A 227 0.01 -0.58 3.54
CA CYS A 227 0.17 -0.78 2.10
C CYS A 227 -0.23 -2.23 1.76
N THR A 228 -1.43 -2.42 1.20
CA THR A 228 -2.05 -3.76 1.10
C THR A 228 -1.52 -4.62 -0.05
N LEU A 229 -0.88 -4.00 -1.04
CA LEU A 229 -0.06 -4.69 -2.04
C LEU A 229 1.40 -4.40 -1.74
N ILE A 230 2.15 -5.44 -1.38
CA ILE A 230 3.52 -5.28 -0.87
C ILE A 230 4.47 -5.04 -2.03
N GLN A 231 5.22 -3.94 -2.06
CA GLN A 231 6.43 -3.86 -2.88
C GLN A 231 7.49 -4.80 -2.27
N PRO A 232 8.15 -5.69 -3.03
CA PRO A 232 8.46 -5.65 -4.47
C PRO A 232 7.42 -6.25 -5.43
N THR A 233 6.26 -6.75 -5.00
CA THR A 233 5.39 -7.60 -5.83
C THR A 233 4.70 -6.90 -7.01
N TRP A 234 4.87 -5.58 -7.12
CA TRP A 234 4.12 -4.72 -8.03
C TRP A 234 4.40 -5.01 -9.51
N PHE A 235 3.32 -5.08 -10.27
CA PHE A 235 3.29 -5.21 -11.73
C PHE A 235 2.18 -4.31 -12.28
N PHE A 236 2.50 -3.38 -13.20
CA PHE A 236 1.55 -2.36 -13.67
C PHE A 236 2.01 -1.67 -14.96
N SER A 237 1.09 -0.99 -15.66
CA SER A 237 1.38 -0.30 -16.93
C SER A 237 2.42 0.84 -16.77
N LYS A 238 3.38 0.92 -17.69
CA LYS A 238 4.35 2.02 -17.77
C LYS A 238 3.67 3.35 -18.10
N ASP A 239 2.69 3.35 -18.99
CA ASP A 239 1.92 4.56 -19.31
C ASP A 239 1.16 5.07 -18.08
N TRP A 240 0.62 4.14 -17.27
CA TRP A 240 -0.02 4.50 -16.01
C TRP A 240 0.97 5.14 -15.04
N PHE A 241 2.14 4.53 -14.85
CA PHE A 241 3.21 5.10 -14.03
C PHE A 241 3.57 6.54 -14.43
N ILE A 242 3.74 6.79 -15.72
CA ILE A 242 4.04 8.12 -16.27
C ILE A 242 2.90 9.09 -15.99
N SER A 243 1.64 8.67 -16.17
CA SER A 243 0.47 9.50 -15.90
C SER A 243 0.34 9.90 -14.41
N LEU A 244 0.86 9.08 -13.51
CA LEU A 244 0.94 9.37 -12.07
C LEU A 244 2.08 10.33 -11.70
N GLY A 245 3.03 10.58 -12.61
CA GLY A 245 4.22 11.40 -12.37
C GLY A 245 5.40 10.65 -11.74
N GLY A 246 5.32 9.31 -11.65
CA GLY A 246 6.35 8.47 -11.06
C GLY A 246 6.46 8.55 -9.53
N TYR A 247 7.56 8.05 -8.96
CA TYR A 247 7.83 8.16 -7.53
C TYR A 247 8.12 9.62 -7.16
N LEU A 248 7.62 10.07 -6.00
CA LEU A 248 7.96 11.38 -5.47
C LEU A 248 9.45 11.44 -5.14
N GLU A 249 10.16 12.38 -5.76
CA GLU A 249 11.58 12.61 -5.49
C GLU A 249 11.76 13.76 -4.50
N ALA A 250 12.72 13.59 -3.59
CA ALA A 250 13.20 14.70 -2.80
C ALA A 250 13.93 15.75 -3.68
N PRO A 251 13.81 17.04 -3.37
CA PRO A 251 14.62 18.08 -4.01
C PRO A 251 16.12 17.78 -3.87
N GLU A 252 16.90 18.21 -4.86
CA GLU A 252 18.35 18.14 -4.78
C GLU A 252 18.85 18.96 -3.59
N MET A 253 19.77 18.37 -2.81
CA MET A 253 20.45 19.09 -1.74
C MET A 253 21.41 20.08 -2.41
N LEU A 254 20.92 21.28 -2.70
CA LEU A 254 21.78 22.37 -3.17
C LEU A 254 22.71 22.75 -2.01
N HIS A 255 23.92 22.22 -1.99
CA HIS A 255 25.00 22.86 -1.26
C HIS A 255 25.15 24.28 -1.81
N GLU A 256 25.13 25.26 -0.91
CA GLU A 256 25.07 26.69 -1.19
C GLU A 256 26.00 27.13 -2.34
N LYS A 257 25.43 27.33 -3.53
CA LYS A 257 25.92 28.41 -4.41
C LYS A 257 25.15 29.67 -4.04
N ARG A 258 25.65 30.39 -3.04
CA ARG A 258 25.27 31.78 -2.79
C ARG A 258 25.45 32.57 -4.10
N GLY A 259 24.36 33.13 -4.61
CA GLY A 259 24.41 34.11 -5.69
C GLY A 259 23.84 33.65 -7.03
N MET A 260 22.53 33.35 -7.08
CA MET A 260 21.77 33.60 -8.30
C MET A 260 20.35 33.98 -7.91
N LYS A 261 20.01 35.27 -8.05
CA LYS A 261 18.62 35.73 -8.03
C LYS A 261 17.88 34.89 -9.08
N ARG A 262 16.93 34.06 -8.66
CA ARG A 262 15.95 33.48 -9.58
C ARG A 262 15.16 34.64 -10.16
N LYS A 263 15.52 35.04 -11.39
CA LYS A 263 14.60 35.71 -12.29
C LYS A 263 13.45 34.73 -12.48
N LEU A 264 12.28 35.11 -11.95
CA LEU A 264 11.03 34.51 -12.34
C LEU A 264 10.81 34.94 -13.80
N ASP A 265 11.32 34.13 -14.74
CA ASP A 265 10.94 34.30 -16.15
C ASP A 265 9.52 33.75 -16.31
N ASN A 266 8.61 34.68 -16.58
CA ASN A 266 7.33 34.42 -17.19
C ASN A 266 7.57 33.93 -18.62
N SER A 267 7.58 32.62 -18.82
CA SER A 267 7.28 32.03 -20.13
C SER A 267 6.02 31.17 -19.99
N SER A 268 5.01 31.59 -20.72
CA SER A 268 3.68 31.03 -20.90
C SER A 268 3.67 29.63 -21.52
N ASP A 269 2.59 28.90 -21.25
CA ASP A 269 2.05 27.76 -22.03
C ASP A 269 2.73 26.39 -21.97
N GLU A 270 2.94 25.87 -20.76
CA GLU A 270 2.76 24.43 -20.54
C GLU A 270 1.59 24.24 -19.56
N MET A 271 0.53 23.57 -20.01
CA MET A 271 -0.51 23.01 -19.13
C MET A 271 0.19 22.10 -18.12
N LYS A 272 0.60 22.65 -16.96
CA LYS A 272 1.14 21.86 -15.85
C LYS A 272 0.03 20.94 -15.38
N THR A 273 0.01 19.71 -15.89
CA THR A 273 -0.71 18.61 -15.28
C THR A 273 -0.10 18.42 -13.89
N GLN A 274 -0.72 19.05 -12.89
CA GLN A 274 -0.30 18.91 -11.51
C GLN A 274 -0.64 17.49 -11.07
N HIS A 275 0.34 16.59 -11.12
CA HIS A 275 0.21 15.22 -10.62
C HIS A 275 -0.09 15.25 -9.11
N TYR A 276 -0.90 14.32 -8.64
CA TYR A 276 -1.17 14.17 -7.21
C TYR A 276 0.12 13.73 -6.50
N GLN A 277 0.45 14.41 -5.41
CA GLN A 277 1.59 14.07 -4.56
C GLN A 277 1.13 13.99 -3.12
N LEU A 278 1.31 12.82 -2.50
CA LEU A 278 1.01 12.65 -1.09
C LEU A 278 2.14 13.28 -0.26
N VAL A 279 1.91 14.47 0.26
CA VAL A 279 2.82 15.19 1.17
C VAL A 279 2.01 15.72 2.34
N HIS A 280 2.41 15.37 3.55
CA HIS A 280 1.76 15.89 4.75
C HIS A 280 2.31 17.30 5.07
N SER A 281 1.46 18.22 5.55
CA SER A 281 1.82 19.62 5.80
C SER A 281 3.03 19.79 6.73
N SER A 282 3.17 18.89 7.72
CA SER A 282 4.34 18.89 8.62
C SER A 282 5.67 18.59 7.93
N GLU A 283 5.68 18.09 6.69
CA GLU A 283 6.89 17.89 5.90
C GLU A 283 7.32 19.17 5.14
N LEU A 284 6.43 20.15 5.05
CA LEU A 284 6.66 21.42 4.34
C LEU A 284 7.14 22.54 5.27
N MET A 285 6.97 22.39 6.58
CA MET A 285 7.41 23.36 7.57
C MET A 285 8.86 23.10 7.97
N LYS A 286 9.73 24.10 7.81
CA LYS A 286 11.09 24.06 8.38
C LYS A 286 10.99 24.15 9.91
N PRO A 287 11.71 23.30 10.68
CA PRO A 287 11.82 23.52 12.12
C PRO A 287 12.55 24.85 12.40
N PRO A 288 12.20 25.57 13.49
CA PRO A 288 12.79 26.87 13.82
C PRO A 288 14.32 26.84 14.06
N ASP A 289 14.91 25.67 14.37
CA ASP A 289 16.29 25.54 14.84
C ASP A 289 17.20 24.70 13.92
N ALA A 290 17.01 24.79 12.59
CA ALA A 290 17.84 24.07 11.63
C ALA A 290 19.24 24.71 11.45
N SER A 291 20.10 24.61 12.48
CA SER A 291 21.51 25.00 12.45
C SER A 291 22.48 23.80 12.32
N SER A 292 21.98 22.56 12.25
CA SER A 292 22.82 21.36 12.03
C SER A 292 22.54 20.71 10.66
N GLY A 293 23.50 20.79 9.74
CA GLY A 293 23.37 20.44 8.32
C GLY A 293 23.28 18.96 7.95
N THR A 294 22.41 18.17 8.58
CA THR A 294 22.15 16.75 8.22
C THR A 294 20.67 16.34 8.30
N GLU A 295 19.74 17.24 7.98
CA GLU A 295 18.33 16.82 7.84
C GLU A 295 18.11 16.10 6.50
N THR A 296 18.15 14.76 6.52
CA THR A 296 17.59 13.96 5.44
C THR A 296 16.09 14.23 5.35
N THR A 297 15.66 14.81 4.23
CA THR A 297 14.25 15.07 3.96
C THR A 297 13.42 13.78 3.97
N THR A 298 12.32 13.78 4.73
CA THR A 298 11.35 12.67 4.83
C THR A 298 10.67 12.36 3.49
N LEU A 299 10.79 13.25 2.50
CA LEU A 299 10.33 13.03 1.13
C LEU A 299 11.05 11.85 0.44
N ARG A 300 12.23 11.44 0.93
CA ARG A 300 12.93 10.23 0.45
C ARG A 300 12.36 8.92 1.01
N LEU A 301 11.44 8.99 1.97
CA LEU A 301 10.90 7.84 2.67
C LEU A 301 9.47 7.51 2.21
N ALA A 302 9.11 6.24 2.31
CA ALA A 302 7.78 5.70 1.99
C ALA A 302 7.34 6.04 0.56
N GLU A 303 8.27 5.98 -0.39
CA GLU A 303 8.03 6.26 -1.80
C GLU A 303 6.97 5.32 -2.40
N ASP A 304 6.93 4.08 -1.92
CA ASP A 304 5.95 3.06 -2.26
C ASP A 304 4.56 3.48 -1.78
N LEU A 305 4.39 3.81 -0.49
CA LEU A 305 3.12 4.27 0.07
C LEU A 305 2.61 5.53 -0.64
N ARG A 306 3.49 6.46 -0.97
CA ARG A 306 3.14 7.69 -1.68
C ARG A 306 2.62 7.38 -3.09
N LEU A 307 3.29 6.51 -3.84
CA LEU A 307 2.84 6.11 -5.17
C LEU A 307 1.56 5.27 -5.12
N PHE A 308 1.40 4.42 -4.09
CA PHE A 308 0.18 3.65 -3.84
C PHE A 308 -1.04 4.55 -3.67
N TYR A 309 -0.93 5.63 -2.88
CA TYR A 309 -2.04 6.57 -2.74
C TYR A 309 -2.20 7.51 -3.95
N ALA A 310 -1.14 7.82 -4.69
CA ALA A 310 -1.29 8.52 -5.98
C ALA A 310 -2.08 7.69 -6.99
N HIS A 311 -1.85 6.38 -7.01
CA HIS A 311 -2.63 5.41 -7.78
C HIS A 311 -4.11 5.41 -7.35
N LEU A 312 -4.39 5.31 -6.05
CA LEU A 312 -5.76 5.30 -5.53
C LEU A 312 -6.51 6.62 -5.72
N HIS A 313 -5.81 7.75 -5.58
CA HIS A 313 -6.35 9.08 -5.85
C HIS A 313 -6.74 9.24 -7.32
N SER A 314 -5.96 8.65 -8.22
CA SER A 314 -6.20 8.67 -9.67
C SER A 314 -7.20 7.63 -10.15
N SER A 315 -7.95 6.99 -9.24
CA SER A 315 -8.95 5.95 -9.55
C SER A 315 -8.36 4.67 -10.16
N GLY A 316 -7.13 4.32 -9.80
CA GLY A 316 -6.54 3.05 -10.17
C GLY A 316 -7.22 1.86 -9.47
N TYR A 317 -7.08 0.67 -10.06
CA TYR A 317 -7.60 -0.59 -9.56
C TYR A 317 -6.50 -1.39 -8.85
N LEU A 318 -6.85 -2.09 -7.78
CA LEU A 318 -5.94 -3.00 -7.08
C LEU A 318 -6.31 -4.45 -7.41
N HIS A 319 -5.30 -5.29 -7.63
CA HIS A 319 -5.50 -6.73 -7.77
C HIS A 319 -4.39 -7.50 -7.05
N LEU A 320 -4.74 -8.54 -6.30
CA LEU A 320 -3.77 -9.49 -5.74
C LEU A 320 -3.79 -10.77 -6.56
N HIS A 321 -2.75 -10.99 -7.35
CA HIS A 321 -2.63 -12.22 -8.12
C HIS A 321 -2.22 -13.39 -7.23
N ARG A 322 -2.96 -14.50 -7.34
CA ARG A 322 -2.78 -15.70 -6.51
C ARG A 322 -2.44 -16.89 -7.40
N THR A 323 -1.47 -17.65 -6.97
CA THR A 323 -0.89 -18.80 -7.69
C THR A 323 -0.70 -19.95 -6.71
N SER A 324 -0.45 -21.16 -7.21
CA SER A 324 -0.20 -22.32 -6.32
C SER A 324 1.08 -22.15 -5.50
N HIS A 325 2.03 -21.37 -6.01
CA HIS A 325 3.29 -21.03 -5.34
C HIS A 325 3.52 -19.51 -5.43
N PRO A 326 4.13 -18.89 -4.42
CA PRO A 326 4.53 -17.48 -4.47
C PRO A 326 5.35 -17.13 -5.72
N LEU A 327 5.34 -15.85 -6.10
CA LEU A 327 6.07 -15.36 -7.28
C LEU A 327 7.30 -14.50 -6.94
N VAL A 328 7.49 -14.16 -5.67
CA VAL A 328 8.67 -13.44 -5.16
C VAL A 328 9.06 -13.98 -3.79
N SER A 329 10.36 -14.10 -3.53
CA SER A 329 10.90 -14.22 -2.17
C SER A 329 11.37 -12.87 -1.66
N TYR A 330 10.68 -12.36 -0.65
CA TYR A 330 11.01 -11.11 0.03
C TYR A 330 11.99 -11.38 1.18
N ARG A 331 13.25 -10.96 0.99
CA ARG A 331 14.32 -11.08 1.98
C ARG A 331 14.16 -10.05 3.10
N HIS A 332 14.04 -10.56 4.32
CA HIS A 332 14.10 -9.72 5.51
C HIS A 332 15.55 -9.54 5.96
N ARG A 333 16.08 -8.32 5.81
CA ARG A 333 17.40 -7.95 6.35
C ARG A 333 17.25 -7.15 7.64
N SER A 334 17.43 -7.83 8.76
CA SER A 334 17.35 -7.22 10.09
C SER A 334 18.32 -6.04 10.21
N GLY A 335 17.82 -4.87 10.62
CA GLY A 335 18.59 -3.64 10.75
C GLY A 335 18.97 -2.93 9.44
N MET A 336 18.68 -3.51 8.28
CA MET A 336 19.01 -2.92 6.96
C MET A 336 17.76 -2.52 6.15
N SER A 337 16.56 -2.94 6.56
CA SER A 337 15.33 -2.56 5.86
C SER A 337 14.97 -1.10 6.12
N GLN A 338 14.64 -0.33 5.07
CA GLN A 338 14.12 1.04 5.21
C GLN A 338 12.83 1.11 6.03
N SER A 339 12.04 0.04 6.06
CA SER A 339 10.85 -0.04 6.91
C SER A 339 11.18 0.08 8.42
N SER A 340 12.40 -0.30 8.82
CA SER A 340 12.85 -0.19 10.22
C SER A 340 13.27 1.23 10.63
N SER A 341 13.74 2.04 9.67
CA SER A 341 14.14 3.43 9.89
C SER A 341 13.04 4.44 9.57
N THR A 342 11.98 4.02 8.87
CA THR A 342 10.84 4.89 8.55
C THR A 342 9.99 5.18 9.80
N PRO A 343 9.83 6.45 10.21
CA PRO A 343 9.08 6.77 11.42
C PRO A 343 7.60 6.35 11.32
N ARG A 344 7.10 5.57 12.27
CA ARG A 344 5.67 5.18 12.32
C ARG A 344 4.71 6.38 12.28
N LYS A 345 5.11 7.49 12.90
CA LYS A 345 4.36 8.75 12.87
C LYS A 345 4.30 9.38 11.48
N LEU A 346 5.33 9.19 10.65
CA LEU A 346 5.30 9.64 9.25
C LEU A 346 4.27 8.82 8.48
N LEU A 347 4.31 7.49 8.58
CA LEU A 347 3.34 6.61 7.92
C LEU A 347 1.90 6.96 8.32
N LEU A 348 1.62 7.11 9.62
CA LEU A 348 0.29 7.54 10.10
C LEU A 348 -0.14 8.88 9.49
N LYS A 349 0.76 9.87 9.45
CA LYS A 349 0.46 11.19 8.84
C LYS A 349 0.16 11.10 7.35
N LEU A 350 0.90 10.26 6.62
CA LEU A 350 0.67 10.03 5.20
C LEU A 350 -0.68 9.33 4.97
N ARG A 351 -1.02 8.30 5.76
CA ARG A 351 -2.33 7.62 5.68
C ARG A 351 -3.48 8.54 6.07
N ALA A 352 -3.31 9.36 7.11
CA ALA A 352 -4.31 10.36 7.50
C ALA A 352 -4.55 11.39 6.39
N LYS A 353 -3.48 11.93 5.80
CA LYS A 353 -3.58 12.84 4.65
C LYS A 353 -4.24 12.19 3.43
N ALA A 354 -3.90 10.95 3.13
CA ALA A 354 -4.54 10.20 2.04
C ALA A 354 -6.04 9.98 2.32
N TRP A 355 -6.40 9.66 3.56
CA TRP A 355 -7.79 9.52 3.99
C TRP A 355 -8.56 10.84 3.85
N GLU A 356 -7.95 11.98 4.20
CA GLU A 356 -8.57 13.29 3.98
C GLU A 356 -8.88 13.53 2.50
N ASP A 357 -7.89 13.32 1.64
CA ASP A 357 -8.02 13.56 0.20
C ASP A 357 -9.03 12.61 -0.47
N LEU A 358 -9.02 11.33 -0.09
CA LEU A 358 -9.82 10.28 -0.72
C LEU A 358 -11.24 10.20 -0.17
N VAL A 359 -11.40 10.37 1.15
CA VAL A 359 -12.64 10.06 1.88
C VAL A 359 -13.31 11.33 2.38
N TYR A 360 -12.59 12.17 3.13
CA TYR A 360 -13.19 13.34 3.78
C TYR A 360 -13.59 14.42 2.78
N TYR A 361 -12.67 14.86 1.92
CA TYR A 361 -12.96 15.79 0.84
C TYR A 361 -13.60 15.08 -0.35
N GLY A 362 -13.31 13.79 -0.50
CA GLY A 362 -13.69 13.00 -1.66
C GLY A 362 -12.91 13.42 -2.91
N ARG A 363 -12.95 12.56 -3.94
CA ARG A 363 -12.35 12.88 -5.23
C ARG A 363 -13.05 14.11 -5.83
N ARG A 364 -12.36 15.25 -5.91
CA ARG A 364 -12.86 16.45 -6.61
C ARG A 364 -13.16 16.10 -8.06
N LYS A 365 -14.44 15.97 -8.43
CA LYS A 365 -14.83 15.97 -9.85
C LYS A 365 -14.66 17.39 -10.38
N ARG A 366 -13.85 17.55 -11.44
CA ARG A 366 -13.63 18.82 -12.13
C ARG A 366 -14.99 19.46 -12.44
N GLY A 367 -15.22 20.70 -11.98
CA GLY A 367 -16.40 21.50 -12.34
C GLY A 367 -17.56 21.54 -11.35
N ARG A 368 -17.47 20.99 -10.12
CA ARG A 368 -18.47 21.22 -9.06
C ARG A 368 -17.88 22.02 -7.89
N SER A 369 -18.49 23.16 -7.60
CA SER A 369 -18.00 24.17 -6.65
C SER A 369 -18.23 23.83 -5.17
N SER A 370 -19.06 22.83 -4.85
CA SER A 370 -19.26 22.39 -3.47
C SER A 370 -19.71 20.93 -3.44
N TYR A 371 -18.80 20.02 -3.10
CA TYR A 371 -19.15 18.63 -2.78
C TYR A 371 -18.96 18.45 -1.28
N CYS A 372 -20.09 18.32 -0.56
CA CYS A 372 -20.09 17.96 0.84
C CYS A 372 -20.22 16.43 0.92
N THR A 373 -19.22 15.77 1.52
CA THR A 373 -19.26 14.32 1.75
C THR A 373 -20.08 14.04 3.00
N ILE A 374 -20.48 12.78 3.21
CA ILE A 374 -21.10 12.38 4.48
C ILE A 374 -20.19 12.66 5.68
N TRP A 375 -18.87 12.72 5.46
CA TRP A 375 -17.84 12.96 6.48
C TRP A 375 -17.70 14.44 6.85
N SER A 376 -17.88 15.35 5.89
CA SER A 376 -17.81 16.79 6.12
C SER A 376 -19.15 17.44 6.47
N LYS A 377 -20.28 16.74 6.22
CA LYS A 377 -21.63 17.29 6.46
C LYS A 377 -21.94 17.53 7.94
N ASN A 378 -21.82 16.49 8.74
CA ASN A 378 -22.16 16.50 10.17
C ASN A 378 -20.97 16.11 11.05
N GLY A 379 -19.76 16.05 10.46
CA GLY A 379 -18.59 15.51 11.11
C GLY A 379 -18.60 13.98 11.21
N PHE A 380 -17.69 13.45 12.03
CA PHE A 380 -17.50 12.00 12.18
C PHE A 380 -17.01 11.63 13.59
N ALA A 381 -17.14 10.35 13.95
CA ALA A 381 -16.65 9.81 15.21
C ALA A 381 -15.33 9.06 15.02
N ILE A 382 -14.48 9.07 16.04
CA ILE A 382 -13.27 8.23 16.10
C ILE A 382 -13.50 7.14 17.14
N TRP A 383 -13.42 5.87 16.72
CA TRP A 383 -13.43 4.75 17.65
C TRP A 383 -12.03 4.49 18.17
N GLY A 384 -11.86 4.59 19.48
CA GLY A 384 -10.63 4.35 20.23
C GLY A 384 -10.04 5.65 20.78
N ALA A 385 -10.39 6.00 22.02
CA ALA A 385 -9.81 7.15 22.74
C ALA A 385 -8.40 6.85 23.32
N GLY A 386 -7.66 5.96 22.65
CA GLY A 386 -6.31 5.52 23.01
C GLY A 386 -5.21 6.33 22.32
N ARG A 387 -4.00 5.76 22.27
CA ARG A 387 -2.85 6.36 21.59
C ARG A 387 -3.14 6.58 20.10
N ASP A 388 -3.57 5.52 19.42
CA ASP A 388 -3.70 5.52 17.96
C ASP A 388 -4.80 6.48 17.48
N GLY A 389 -5.98 6.49 18.12
CA GLY A 389 -7.05 7.46 17.79
C GLY A 389 -6.67 8.91 18.08
N LYS A 390 -5.91 9.17 19.15
CA LYS A 390 -5.40 10.53 19.44
C LYS A 390 -4.31 10.95 18.46
N ASP A 391 -3.46 10.03 18.03
CA ASP A 391 -2.41 10.33 17.07
C ASP A 391 -2.99 10.52 15.65
N PHE A 392 -4.03 9.77 15.27
CA PHE A 392 -4.81 10.03 14.05
C PHE A 392 -5.42 11.44 14.09
N LEU A 393 -6.13 11.81 15.17
CA LEU A 393 -6.70 13.15 15.31
C LEU A 393 -5.65 14.27 15.17
N LYS A 394 -4.44 14.09 15.71
CA LYS A 394 -3.34 15.07 15.60
C LYS A 394 -2.68 15.10 14.21
N ALA A 395 -2.86 14.05 13.42
CA ALA A 395 -2.34 13.94 12.06
C ALA A 395 -3.29 14.55 11.02
N LEU A 396 -4.52 14.89 11.41
CA LEU A 396 -5.47 15.58 10.54
C LEU A 396 -5.14 17.07 10.39
N SER A 397 -5.58 17.65 9.28
CA SER A 397 -5.61 19.10 9.09
C SER A 397 -6.53 19.77 10.13
N PRO A 398 -6.30 21.05 10.46
CA PRO A 398 -7.10 21.74 11.47
C PRO A 398 -8.61 21.74 11.21
N ASP A 399 -9.03 21.90 9.95
CA ASP A 399 -10.45 21.92 9.56
C ASP A 399 -11.12 20.53 9.65
N VAL A 400 -10.39 19.47 9.30
CA VAL A 400 -10.88 18.09 9.42
C VAL A 400 -10.92 17.68 10.90
N ALA A 401 -9.87 17.98 11.66
CA ALA A 401 -9.85 17.74 13.11
C ALA A 401 -10.98 18.47 13.83
N ALA A 402 -11.33 19.70 13.41
CA ALA A 402 -12.47 20.45 13.93
C ALA A 402 -13.81 19.74 13.70
N SER A 403 -13.91 18.90 12.67
CA SER A 403 -15.12 18.14 12.31
C SER A 403 -15.27 16.82 13.09
N VAL A 404 -14.31 16.45 13.94
CA VAL A 404 -14.45 15.29 14.84
C VAL A 404 -15.45 15.62 15.95
N VAL A 405 -16.53 14.84 16.00
CA VAL A 405 -17.66 15.03 16.93
C VAL A 405 -17.36 14.43 18.30
N CYS A 406 -16.94 13.17 18.33
CA CYS A 406 -16.68 12.45 19.56
C CYS A 406 -15.63 11.36 19.36
N PHE A 407 -15.02 10.95 20.46
CA PHE A 407 -14.45 9.62 20.55
C PHE A 407 -15.50 8.64 21.07
N VAL A 408 -15.42 7.41 20.61
CA VAL A 408 -16.11 6.28 21.24
C VAL A 408 -15.13 5.22 21.72
N ASP A 409 -15.47 4.54 22.81
CA ASP A 409 -14.65 3.48 23.39
C ASP A 409 -15.51 2.42 24.09
N VAL A 410 -14.84 1.37 24.61
CA VAL A 410 -15.42 0.36 25.51
C VAL A 410 -14.78 0.41 26.90
N ASP A 411 -13.66 1.12 27.04
CA ASP A 411 -12.95 1.26 28.30
C ASP A 411 -13.72 2.15 29.28
N LYS A 412 -14.29 1.53 30.31
CA LYS A 412 -15.11 2.18 31.34
C LYS A 412 -14.41 3.37 32.00
N LYS A 413 -13.10 3.28 32.25
CA LYS A 413 -12.33 4.39 32.84
C LYS A 413 -12.31 5.60 31.90
N LYS A 414 -12.13 5.38 30.60
CA LYS A 414 -12.15 6.50 29.63
C LYS A 414 -13.53 7.15 29.53
N ILE A 415 -14.58 6.34 29.61
CA ILE A 415 -15.96 6.80 29.43
C ILE A 415 -16.49 7.49 30.68
N GLU A 416 -16.21 6.97 31.88
CA GLU A 416 -16.84 7.43 33.12
C GLU A 416 -15.97 8.38 33.95
N GLU A 417 -14.65 8.18 33.96
CA GLU A 417 -13.73 9.01 34.73
C GLU A 417 -13.12 10.12 33.87
N ILE A 418 -12.58 9.77 32.69
CA ILE A 418 -11.90 10.74 31.83
C ILE A 418 -12.92 11.63 31.09
N LYS A 419 -13.97 11.03 30.52
CA LYS A 419 -15.12 11.65 29.84
C LYS A 419 -14.83 12.54 28.62
N TRP A 420 -13.67 13.18 28.56
CA TRP A 420 -13.30 14.18 27.57
C TRP A 420 -11.84 14.02 27.16
N TYR A 421 -11.55 14.21 25.88
CA TYR A 421 -10.21 14.46 25.39
C TYR A 421 -10.00 15.97 25.24
N ASP A 422 -9.03 16.48 25.98
CA ASP A 422 -8.60 17.88 25.93
C ASP A 422 -7.35 18.01 25.05
N ASN A 423 -7.42 18.83 24.01
CA ASN A 423 -6.27 19.17 23.19
C ASN A 423 -6.23 20.70 22.99
N PRO A 424 -5.37 21.41 23.74
CA PRO A 424 -5.26 22.87 23.64
C PRO A 424 -4.99 23.36 22.22
N ALA A 425 -4.26 22.59 21.41
CA ALA A 425 -3.95 22.95 20.03
C ALA A 425 -5.18 22.96 19.10
N LEU A 426 -6.24 22.22 19.45
CA LEU A 426 -7.51 22.21 18.70
C LEU A 426 -8.53 23.21 19.25
N GLY A 427 -8.26 23.83 20.41
CA GLY A 427 -9.17 24.78 21.06
C GLY A 427 -10.54 24.19 21.44
N LYS A 428 -10.70 22.86 21.42
CA LYS A 428 -11.98 22.17 21.74
C LYS A 428 -11.76 20.95 22.63
N ARG A 429 -12.76 20.70 23.49
CA ARG A 429 -12.91 19.44 24.23
C ARG A 429 -13.78 18.48 23.43
N ILE A 430 -13.31 17.25 23.24
CA ILE A 430 -14.03 16.22 22.49
C ILE A 430 -14.56 15.18 23.48
N PRO A 431 -15.87 14.89 23.51
CA PRO A 431 -16.43 13.90 24.44
C PRO A 431 -15.95 12.48 24.11
N ILE A 432 -15.87 11.64 25.14
CA ILE A 432 -15.60 10.20 25.04
C ILE A 432 -16.84 9.45 25.52
N TRP A 433 -17.51 8.76 24.60
CA TRP A 433 -18.72 8.01 24.91
C TRP A 433 -18.54 6.50 24.73
N HIS A 434 -19.47 5.73 25.28
CA HIS A 434 -19.55 4.31 24.94
C HIS A 434 -20.01 4.14 23.49
N PHE A 435 -19.42 3.22 22.73
CA PHE A 435 -19.73 3.05 21.30
C PHE A 435 -21.20 2.78 20.98
N SER A 436 -21.98 2.28 21.94
CA SER A 436 -23.41 2.01 21.75
C SER A 436 -24.22 3.24 21.37
N VAL A 437 -23.74 4.46 21.65
CA VAL A 437 -24.40 5.70 21.23
C VAL A 437 -24.47 5.85 19.71
N LEU A 438 -23.64 5.11 18.95
CA LEU A 438 -23.65 5.13 17.48
C LEU A 438 -24.71 4.21 16.87
N ARG A 439 -25.40 3.38 17.67
CA ARG A 439 -26.37 2.40 17.18
C ARG A 439 -27.72 3.02 16.90
N SER A 440 -28.33 2.66 15.78
CA SER A 440 -29.74 2.97 15.52
C SER A 440 -30.66 2.12 16.41
N SER A 441 -31.75 2.71 16.88
CA SER A 441 -32.83 2.02 17.61
C SER A 441 -33.51 0.90 16.80
N LYS A 442 -33.32 0.89 15.47
CA LYS A 442 -33.89 -0.11 14.54
C LYS A 442 -33.03 -1.39 14.40
N SER A 443 -31.79 -1.44 14.90
CA SER A 443 -30.89 -2.61 14.77
C SER A 443 -31.01 -3.64 15.91
N ASN A 444 -32.08 -3.60 16.70
CA ASN A 444 -32.28 -4.46 17.89
C ASN A 444 -32.59 -5.94 17.61
N ALA A 445 -32.58 -6.40 16.36
CA ALA A 445 -32.87 -7.78 16.02
C ALA A 445 -31.57 -8.54 15.71
N SER A 446 -31.06 -9.32 16.69
CA SER A 446 -30.35 -10.62 16.51
C SER A 446 -29.03 -10.87 17.28
N VAL A 447 -28.53 -9.97 18.15
CA VAL A 447 -27.29 -10.26 18.91
C VAL A 447 -27.61 -10.64 20.35
N SER A 448 -27.20 -11.84 20.78
CA SER A 448 -27.39 -12.31 22.16
C SER A 448 -26.63 -11.41 23.14
N GLN A 449 -27.37 -10.85 24.11
CA GLN A 449 -26.91 -9.80 25.03
C GLN A 449 -25.77 -10.24 25.97
N ALA A 450 -25.56 -11.54 26.16
CA ALA A 450 -24.60 -12.08 27.13
C ALA A 450 -23.11 -11.98 26.70
N MET A 451 -22.82 -11.74 25.42
CA MET A 451 -21.45 -11.66 24.88
C MET A 451 -20.98 -10.22 24.57
N PHE A 452 -21.82 -9.25 24.89
CA PHE A 452 -21.78 -7.91 24.33
C PHE A 452 -20.90 -6.96 25.15
N GLY A 453 -20.01 -6.20 24.49
CA GLY A 453 -19.20 -5.15 25.12
C GLY A 453 -18.00 -5.62 25.97
N ARG A 454 -17.88 -6.91 26.31
CA ARG A 454 -16.71 -7.44 27.03
C ARG A 454 -15.59 -7.86 26.08
N ILE A 455 -14.55 -7.04 25.96
CA ILE A 455 -13.25 -7.49 25.44
C ILE A 455 -12.49 -8.13 26.59
N ASP A 456 -12.57 -9.46 26.72
CA ASP A 456 -11.81 -10.18 27.75
C ASP A 456 -10.33 -10.29 27.33
N LYS A 457 -9.52 -9.36 27.86
CA LYS A 457 -8.07 -9.33 27.60
C LYS A 457 -7.34 -10.60 28.05
N ARG A 458 -7.93 -11.42 28.94
CA ARG A 458 -7.32 -12.69 29.43
C ARG A 458 -7.46 -13.84 28.43
N LYS A 459 -8.56 -13.90 27.67
CA LYS A 459 -8.73 -14.88 26.58
C LYS A 459 -7.89 -14.54 25.34
N ALA A 460 -7.65 -13.25 25.09
CA ALA A 460 -6.74 -12.81 24.04
C ALA A 460 -5.27 -13.22 24.29
N SER A 461 -4.83 -13.32 25.55
CA SER A 461 -3.49 -13.82 25.88
C SER A 461 -3.39 -15.35 25.93
N ALA A 462 -4.51 -16.06 26.11
CA ALA A 462 -4.53 -17.52 26.07
C ALA A 462 -4.28 -18.05 24.65
N LEU A 463 -4.79 -17.39 23.61
CA LEU A 463 -4.49 -17.74 22.21
C LEU A 463 -3.08 -17.34 21.76
N SER A 464 -2.41 -16.38 22.41
CA SER A 464 -0.97 -16.15 22.21
C SER A 464 -0.09 -17.16 22.93
N HIS A 465 -0.64 -17.96 23.85
CA HIS A 465 0.10 -18.98 24.60
C HIS A 465 -0.29 -20.43 24.26
N LEU A 466 -1.36 -20.66 23.49
CA LEU A 466 -1.77 -21.99 23.03
C LEU A 466 -0.94 -22.55 21.85
N GLN A 467 0.24 -21.99 21.60
CA GLN A 467 1.27 -22.61 20.74
C GLN A 467 2.40 -23.30 21.52
N ASN A 468 2.29 -23.43 22.85
CA ASN A 468 3.23 -24.22 23.66
C ASN A 468 2.51 -25.28 24.53
N HIS A 469 2.80 -26.54 24.19
CA HIS A 469 2.60 -27.84 24.86
C HIS A 469 1.77 -28.02 26.15
N PHE A 470 0.90 -29.05 26.08
CA PHE A 470 0.57 -30.12 27.06
C PHE A 470 0.88 -29.91 28.56
N VAL A 471 -0.15 -30.01 29.41
CA VAL A 471 -0.33 -30.96 30.55
C VAL A 471 -1.71 -30.70 31.20
N SER A 472 -2.30 -31.74 31.79
CA SER A 472 -3.63 -31.85 32.37
C SER A 472 -3.88 -30.93 33.59
N ASP A 473 -5.13 -30.52 33.80
CA ASP A 473 -5.95 -31.03 34.90
C ASP A 473 -7.36 -30.42 34.90
N GLN A 474 -8.31 -31.23 35.37
CA GLN A 474 -9.73 -30.93 35.55
C GLN A 474 -9.93 -29.97 36.71
N GLU A 475 -10.86 -29.02 36.58
CA GLU A 475 -11.73 -28.65 37.70
C GLU A 475 -13.01 -27.95 37.24
N SER A 476 -14.13 -28.46 37.75
CA SER A 476 -15.51 -28.01 37.57
C SER A 476 -15.82 -26.83 38.50
N TYR A 477 -16.50 -25.78 38.03
CA TYR A 477 -17.30 -24.94 38.92
C TYR A 477 -18.55 -24.35 38.24
N THR A 478 -19.60 -24.35 39.02
CA THR A 478 -21.03 -24.18 38.76
C THR A 478 -21.46 -22.75 38.42
N ASP A 479 -22.45 -22.69 37.54
CA ASP A 479 -23.24 -21.53 37.12
C ASP A 479 -24.22 -21.09 38.22
N GLN A 480 -24.27 -19.80 38.57
CA GLN A 480 -25.42 -19.18 39.23
C GLN A 480 -25.40 -17.63 39.20
N SER A 481 -26.39 -17.09 38.47
CA SER A 481 -27.07 -15.80 38.70
C SER A 481 -26.34 -14.49 38.36
N THR A 482 -26.97 -13.65 37.53
CA THR A 482 -27.54 -12.34 37.96
C THR A 482 -28.24 -11.62 36.79
N LYS A 483 -29.54 -11.36 36.94
CA LYS A 483 -30.44 -10.71 35.96
C LYS A 483 -30.69 -9.22 36.25
N VAL A 484 -29.74 -8.50 36.88
CA VAL A 484 -30.04 -7.18 37.50
C VAL A 484 -29.25 -5.97 36.95
N SER A 485 -28.27 -6.10 36.04
CA SER A 485 -27.45 -4.93 35.64
C SER A 485 -27.91 -4.12 34.41
N GLU A 486 -28.86 -4.61 33.60
CA GLU A 486 -29.08 -4.05 32.25
C GLU A 486 -29.86 -2.72 32.22
N LYS A 487 -30.70 -2.45 33.23
CA LYS A 487 -31.51 -1.21 33.25
C LYS A 487 -30.70 0.03 33.66
N MET A 488 -29.60 -0.17 34.41
CA MET A 488 -28.70 0.90 34.87
C MET A 488 -27.71 1.38 33.80
N GLU A 489 -27.15 0.49 32.97
CA GLU A 489 -26.17 0.88 31.94
C GLU A 489 -26.80 1.74 30.83
N ARG A 490 -28.05 1.47 30.43
CA ARG A 490 -28.78 2.30 29.47
C ARG A 490 -29.13 3.69 30.01
N GLN A 491 -29.46 3.80 31.31
CA GLN A 491 -29.80 5.09 31.94
C GLN A 491 -28.59 6.02 32.09
N HIS A 492 -27.38 5.46 32.31
CA HIS A 492 -26.15 6.25 32.43
C HIS A 492 -25.60 6.75 31.07
N ALA A 493 -25.75 6.00 29.98
CA ALA A 493 -25.34 6.48 28.65
C ALA A 493 -26.17 7.70 28.19
N THR A 494 -27.44 7.79 28.62
CA THR A 494 -28.35 8.89 28.28
C THR A 494 -28.20 10.14 29.13
N SER A 495 -27.65 10.05 30.36
CA SER A 495 -27.60 11.22 31.26
C SER A 495 -26.57 12.27 30.85
N ASP A 496 -25.44 11.86 30.27
CA ASP A 496 -24.37 12.78 29.82
C ASP A 496 -24.66 13.41 28.42
N LEU A 497 -25.61 12.85 27.66
CA LEU A 497 -26.09 13.42 26.38
C LEU A 497 -27.02 14.63 26.57
N ASN A 498 -27.70 14.74 27.71
CA ASN A 498 -28.66 15.81 27.97
C ASN A 498 -28.03 17.22 28.05
N ASN A 499 -26.69 17.31 28.12
CA ASN A 499 -25.93 18.58 28.09
C ASN A 499 -25.09 18.75 26.80
N SER A 500 -25.23 17.86 25.82
CA SER A 500 -24.53 17.94 24.53
C SER A 500 -25.38 18.69 23.50
N PRO A 501 -24.80 19.58 22.67
CA PRO A 501 -25.54 20.22 21.58
C PRO A 501 -25.92 19.25 20.44
N ILE A 502 -25.44 17.99 20.49
CA ILE A 502 -25.68 16.96 19.48
C ILE A 502 -26.68 15.93 20.02
N THR A 503 -27.71 15.67 19.23
CA THR A 503 -28.80 14.73 19.53
C THR A 503 -28.35 13.28 19.35
N GLN A 504 -29.03 12.36 20.05
CA GLN A 504 -28.79 10.93 19.90
C GLN A 504 -29.01 10.47 18.44
N ASP A 505 -30.02 11.00 17.75
CA ASP A 505 -30.31 10.65 16.36
C ASP A 505 -29.16 11.06 15.42
N GLU A 506 -28.55 12.22 15.62
CA GLU A 506 -27.37 12.65 14.86
C GLU A 506 -26.19 11.68 15.04
N LEU A 507 -25.95 11.21 16.26
CA LEU A 507 -24.89 10.22 16.55
C LEU A 507 -25.10 8.90 15.83
N THR A 508 -26.33 8.45 15.71
CA THR A 508 -26.65 7.20 15.00
C THR A 508 -26.37 7.28 13.49
N THR A 509 -26.14 8.47 12.94
CA THR A 509 -25.83 8.70 11.52
C THR A 509 -24.36 9.00 11.25
N LEU A 510 -23.55 9.28 12.28
CA LEU A 510 -22.16 9.69 12.08
C LEU A 510 -21.34 8.60 11.40
N PRO A 511 -20.58 8.90 10.35
CA PRO A 511 -19.56 7.98 9.85
C PRO A 511 -18.43 7.84 10.88
N VAL A 512 -17.66 6.73 10.79
CA VAL A 512 -16.74 6.32 11.87
C VAL A 512 -15.37 5.94 11.32
N VAL A 513 -14.31 6.46 11.94
CA VAL A 513 -12.94 5.95 11.75
C VAL A 513 -12.55 5.09 12.95
N VAL A 514 -12.19 3.83 12.72
CA VAL A 514 -11.77 2.88 13.75
C VAL A 514 -10.25 2.89 13.87
N CYS A 515 -9.75 3.40 14.99
CA CYS A 515 -8.32 3.47 15.31
C CYS A 515 -7.97 2.45 16.40
N VAL A 516 -8.41 1.21 16.22
CA VAL A 516 -8.16 0.08 17.12
C VAL A 516 -7.68 -1.10 16.28
N ALA A 517 -6.63 -1.79 16.75
CA ALA A 517 -6.07 -2.93 16.04
C ALA A 517 -7.10 -4.05 15.84
N MET A 518 -7.30 -4.45 14.58
CA MET A 518 -8.12 -5.60 14.19
C MET A 518 -7.47 -6.93 14.56
N TYR A 519 -8.30 -7.97 14.66
CA TYR A 519 -7.93 -9.38 14.81
C TYR A 519 -7.21 -9.73 16.14
N ARG A 520 -7.21 -8.83 17.12
CA ARG A 520 -6.58 -9.04 18.45
C ARG A 520 -7.53 -9.47 19.55
N THR A 521 -8.83 -9.47 19.26
CA THR A 521 -9.88 -9.68 20.28
C THR A 521 -10.76 -10.88 19.99
N SER A 522 -10.28 -11.81 19.16
CA SER A 522 -11.02 -13.01 18.74
C SER A 522 -12.42 -12.69 18.18
N GLY A 523 -12.54 -11.58 17.43
CA GLY A 523 -13.80 -11.15 16.81
C GLY A 523 -14.68 -10.22 17.66
N ALA A 524 -14.36 -9.97 18.94
CA ALA A 524 -15.22 -9.15 19.81
C ALA A 524 -15.29 -7.68 19.36
N MET A 525 -14.16 -7.09 18.98
CA MET A 525 -14.11 -5.73 18.45
C MET A 525 -14.86 -5.65 17.11
N GLU A 526 -14.64 -6.61 16.22
CA GLU A 526 -15.28 -6.70 14.91
C GLU A 526 -16.81 -6.83 15.04
N SER A 527 -17.29 -7.62 16.00
CA SER A 527 -18.72 -7.73 16.33
C SER A 527 -19.28 -6.41 16.87
N ASN A 528 -18.52 -5.68 17.69
CA ASN A 528 -18.94 -4.37 18.19
C ASN A 528 -18.99 -3.34 17.05
N VAL A 529 -18.03 -3.35 16.13
CA VAL A 529 -18.04 -2.46 14.96
C VAL A 529 -19.20 -2.82 14.00
N ALA A 530 -19.44 -4.09 13.73
CA ALA A 530 -20.57 -4.51 12.89
C ALA A 530 -21.93 -4.02 13.46
N SER A 531 -22.05 -4.02 14.79
CA SER A 531 -23.29 -3.69 15.48
C SER A 531 -23.74 -2.22 15.38
N ILE A 532 -22.85 -1.29 14.99
CA ILE A 532 -23.21 0.11 14.76
C ILE A 532 -23.83 0.33 13.38
N GLY A 533 -23.89 -0.71 12.54
CA GLY A 533 -24.60 -0.68 11.25
C GLY A 533 -23.97 0.25 10.22
N ARG A 534 -22.64 0.38 10.25
CA ARG A 534 -21.88 1.11 9.24
C ARG A 534 -21.31 0.14 8.20
N ILE A 535 -21.09 0.65 6.99
CA ILE A 535 -20.61 -0.07 5.82
C ILE A 535 -19.14 0.34 5.60
N GLU A 536 -18.23 -0.63 5.68
CA GLU A 536 -16.81 -0.41 5.40
C GLU A 536 -16.61 0.12 3.97
N GLY A 537 -15.72 1.08 3.80
CA GLY A 537 -15.47 1.72 2.51
C GLY A 537 -16.39 2.90 2.19
N GLU A 538 -17.52 3.02 2.87
CA GLU A 538 -18.48 4.12 2.66
C GLU A 538 -18.49 5.09 3.84
N ASN A 539 -19.03 4.63 4.97
CA ASN A 539 -19.22 5.42 6.21
C ASN A 539 -18.49 4.80 7.41
N LEU A 540 -17.60 3.83 7.16
CA LEU A 540 -16.70 3.21 8.11
C LEU A 540 -15.34 2.96 7.46
N TRP A 541 -14.27 3.38 8.14
CA TRP A 541 -12.89 3.08 7.73
C TRP A 541 -12.06 2.69 8.94
N HIS A 542 -11.05 1.84 8.72
CA HIS A 542 -10.06 1.50 9.74
C HIS A 542 -8.74 2.21 9.47
N MET A 543 -8.07 2.67 10.53
CA MET A 543 -6.82 3.43 10.46
C MET A 543 -5.79 2.85 11.43
N SER A 544 -4.53 2.71 11.00
CA SER A 544 -3.43 2.27 11.88
C SER A 544 -2.06 2.87 11.58
#